data_AF-A0A0F3NEX4-F1
#
_entry.id   AF-A0A0F3NEX4-F1
#
_cell.length_a   1.000
_cell.length_b   1.000
_cell.length_c   1.000
_cell.angle_alpha   90.00
_cell.angle_beta   90.00
_cell.angle_gamma   90.00
#
_symmetry.space_group_name_H-M   'P 1'
#
loop_
_entity.id
_entity.type
_entity.pdbx_description
1 polymer ?
#
loop_
_entity_poly.entity_id
_entity_poly.type
_entity_poly.pdbx_seq_one_letter_code
_entity_poly.pdbx_strand_id
1 'polypeptide(L)'
;MTKIGSGGAGSGDKYGRYALEPHSARATNGDTALCGDVGPSTSGGSRSPEVLRHFVGKTLKDGSKNWPTSTKNGGAPSDTQNDNAEAVAKDLTKLTSEEKTIVAGLLAKTIEGGEVVEIRAVSSTSVMVNACYDLLSEGLGVVPYACVGLGVTSWGC
;
A
#
# COMPACT_ATOMS: atom_id res chain seq x y z
N MET A 1 -19.24 0.49 -0.53
CA MET A 1 -20.17 0.08 -1.59
C MET A 1 -19.94 0.94 -2.81
N THR A 2 -19.83 0.35 -4.00
CA THR A 2 -19.71 1.11 -5.25
C THR A 2 -20.94 1.98 -5.49
N LYS A 3 -20.75 3.14 -6.11
CA LYS A 3 -21.79 4.14 -6.33
C LYS A 3 -22.18 4.25 -7.80
N ILE A 4 -23.31 4.87 -8.07
CA ILE A 4 -23.80 5.12 -9.43
C ILE A 4 -22.90 6.16 -10.11
N GLY A 5 -22.52 5.91 -11.36
CA GLY A 5 -21.79 6.86 -12.20
C GLY A 5 -22.69 7.99 -12.72
N SER A 6 -22.15 9.20 -12.82
CA SER A 6 -22.85 10.39 -13.35
C SER A 6 -22.97 10.35 -14.88
N GLY A 7 -23.68 9.36 -15.41
CA GLY A 7 -24.09 9.31 -16.81
C GLY A 7 -25.50 9.85 -16.94
N GLY A 8 -25.71 10.85 -17.80
CA GLY A 8 -27.01 11.49 -18.00
C GLY A 8 -28.17 10.51 -18.22
N ALA A 9 -29.36 10.92 -17.78
CA ALA A 9 -30.60 10.16 -17.79
C ALA A 9 -30.85 9.43 -19.12
N GLY A 10 -30.44 8.16 -19.20
CA GLY A 10 -30.58 7.41 -20.44
C GLY A 10 -29.77 6.10 -20.51
N SER A 11 -29.79 5.28 -19.45
CA SER A 11 -29.50 3.83 -19.45
C SER A 11 -29.19 3.43 -18.02
N GLY A 12 -30.14 2.78 -17.34
CA GLY A 12 -30.25 2.66 -15.88
C GLY A 12 -28.96 2.49 -15.07
N ASP A 13 -28.98 3.02 -13.85
CA ASP A 13 -27.91 3.05 -12.84
C ASP A 13 -26.77 2.06 -13.05
N LYS A 14 -25.59 2.61 -13.37
CA LYS A 14 -24.36 1.85 -13.59
C LYS A 14 -23.41 2.03 -12.41
N TYR A 15 -23.07 0.92 -11.77
CA TYR A 15 -22.14 0.86 -10.65
C TYR A 15 -20.73 0.44 -11.10
N GLY A 16 -19.73 0.80 -10.30
CA GLY A 16 -18.40 0.22 -10.42
C GLY A 16 -18.38 -1.27 -10.09
N ARG A 17 -17.32 -1.95 -10.48
CA ARG A 17 -17.02 -3.35 -10.17
C ARG A 17 -15.63 -3.41 -9.57
N TYR A 18 -15.52 -4.03 -8.40
CA TYR A 18 -14.22 -4.20 -7.77
C TYR A 18 -13.36 -5.16 -8.59
N ALA A 19 -12.14 -4.72 -8.85
CA ALA A 19 -11.11 -5.44 -9.57
C ALA A 19 -9.74 -5.21 -8.90
N LEU A 20 -8.74 -5.99 -9.33
CA LEU A 20 -7.36 -5.84 -8.85
C LEU A 20 -6.73 -4.54 -9.33
N GLU A 21 -7.04 -4.13 -10.55
CA GLU A 21 -6.54 -2.91 -11.16
C GLU A 21 -7.71 -2.22 -11.87
N PRO A 22 -7.76 -0.88 -11.86
CA PRO A 22 -8.79 -0.15 -12.58
C PRO A 22 -8.54 -0.24 -14.09
N HIS A 23 -9.60 -0.25 -14.88
CA HIS A 23 -9.43 -0.16 -16.32
C HIS A 23 -9.05 1.26 -16.74
N SER A 24 -8.07 1.37 -17.63
CA SER A 24 -7.70 2.61 -18.31
C SER A 24 -8.87 3.41 -18.91
N ALA A 25 -9.90 2.74 -19.42
CA ALA A 25 -11.08 3.36 -20.01
C ALA A 25 -12.26 3.38 -19.01
N ARG A 26 -12.08 4.02 -17.86
CA ARG A 26 -13.08 4.08 -16.77
C ARG A 26 -14.41 4.78 -17.15
N ALA A 27 -14.47 5.45 -18.30
CA ALA A 27 -15.70 6.03 -18.83
C ALA A 27 -16.64 4.99 -19.46
N THR A 28 -16.08 3.88 -19.95
CA THR A 28 -16.78 2.78 -20.65
C THR A 28 -16.60 1.42 -19.96
N ASN A 29 -15.84 1.37 -18.86
CA ASN A 29 -15.64 0.18 -18.05
C ASN A 29 -15.77 0.53 -16.58
N GLY A 30 -16.44 -0.34 -15.83
CA GLY A 30 -16.68 -0.13 -14.40
C GLY A 30 -15.60 -0.64 -13.47
N ASP A 31 -14.51 -1.22 -13.97
CA ASP A 31 -13.53 -1.88 -13.10
C ASP A 31 -12.71 -0.87 -12.31
N THR A 32 -12.67 -1.06 -10.99
CA THR A 32 -12.05 -0.15 -10.04
C THR A 32 -11.37 -0.88 -8.89
N ALA A 33 -10.23 -0.35 -8.45
CA ALA A 33 -9.53 -0.80 -7.25
C ALA A 33 -9.79 0.12 -6.03
N LEU A 34 -10.62 1.14 -6.19
CA LEU A 34 -10.95 2.12 -5.15
C LEU A 34 -12.26 1.75 -4.44
N CYS A 35 -12.24 1.69 -3.11
CA CYS A 35 -13.42 1.42 -2.30
C CYS A 35 -14.43 2.56 -2.44
N GLY A 36 -15.66 2.22 -2.81
CA GLY A 36 -16.74 3.21 -2.88
C GLY A 36 -16.74 4.08 -4.12
N ASP A 37 -15.98 3.65 -5.14
CA ASP A 37 -15.83 4.35 -6.40
C ASP A 37 -17.12 4.36 -7.23
N VAL A 38 -17.27 5.37 -8.09
CA VAL A 38 -18.49 5.54 -8.92
C VAL A 38 -18.42 4.68 -10.19
N GLY A 39 -19.55 4.27 -10.74
CA GLY A 39 -19.58 3.57 -12.02
C GLY A 39 -19.14 4.41 -13.21
N PRO A 40 -19.06 3.79 -14.40
CA PRO A 40 -18.78 4.49 -15.65
C PRO A 40 -19.98 5.36 -16.07
N SER A 41 -19.71 6.42 -16.83
CA SER A 41 -20.72 7.40 -17.24
C SER A 41 -21.45 7.04 -18.53
N THR A 42 -21.00 6.04 -19.29
CA THR A 42 -21.60 5.67 -20.59
C THR A 42 -22.08 4.22 -20.64
N SER A 43 -21.15 3.27 -20.65
CA SER A 43 -21.40 1.83 -20.79
C SER A 43 -20.43 1.01 -19.92
N GLY A 44 -20.69 -0.30 -19.76
CA GLY A 44 -19.75 -1.23 -19.11
C GLY A 44 -19.74 -1.27 -17.58
N GLY A 45 -20.72 -0.66 -16.91
CA GLY A 45 -20.91 -0.77 -15.45
C GLY A 45 -21.80 -1.93 -15.04
N SER A 46 -21.72 -2.32 -13.76
CA SER A 46 -22.64 -3.29 -13.16
C SER A 46 -24.03 -2.69 -12.98
N ARG A 47 -25.08 -3.53 -13.03
CA ARG A 47 -26.46 -3.12 -12.71
C ARG A 47 -26.76 -3.16 -11.21
N SER A 48 -25.84 -3.65 -10.41
CA SER A 48 -26.00 -3.77 -8.96
C SER A 48 -24.75 -3.28 -8.24
N PRO A 49 -24.90 -2.62 -7.07
CA PRO A 49 -23.78 -2.15 -6.29
C PRO A 49 -23.00 -3.34 -5.71
N GLU A 50 -21.68 -3.25 -5.75
CA GLU A 50 -20.82 -4.16 -5.01
C GLU A 50 -20.56 -3.62 -3.59
N VAL A 51 -20.72 -4.49 -2.61
CA VAL A 51 -20.49 -4.22 -1.17
C VAL A 51 -19.04 -4.53 -0.75
N LEU A 52 -18.70 -4.18 0.49
CA LEU A 52 -17.33 -4.26 1.02
C LEU A 52 -16.71 -5.67 0.98
N ARG A 53 -17.53 -6.73 1.06
CA ARG A 53 -17.06 -8.11 0.87
C ARG A 53 -16.48 -8.36 -0.53
N HIS A 54 -17.04 -7.73 -1.56
CA HIS A 54 -16.53 -7.85 -2.92
C HIS A 54 -15.21 -7.08 -3.07
N PHE A 55 -15.06 -5.93 -2.42
CA PHE A 55 -13.79 -5.20 -2.39
C PHE A 55 -12.69 -6.07 -1.76
N VAL A 56 -12.93 -6.66 -0.59
CA VAL A 56 -11.94 -7.56 0.02
C VAL A 56 -11.60 -8.73 -0.92
N GLY A 57 -12.61 -9.41 -1.46
CA GLY A 57 -12.38 -10.60 -2.28
C GLY A 57 -11.75 -10.34 -3.65
N LYS A 58 -12.05 -9.21 -4.28
CA LYS A 58 -11.63 -8.91 -5.67
C LYS A 58 -10.49 -7.91 -5.77
N THR A 59 -10.32 -7.05 -4.78
CA THR A 59 -9.37 -5.94 -4.82
C THR A 59 -8.20 -6.16 -3.87
N LEU A 60 -8.39 -6.81 -2.72
CA LEU A 60 -7.30 -7.01 -1.77
C LEU A 60 -6.43 -8.24 -2.06
N LYS A 61 -6.86 -9.17 -2.93
CA LYS A 61 -6.16 -10.44 -3.22
C LYS A 61 -5.72 -11.15 -1.93
N ASP A 62 -4.43 -11.15 -1.62
CA ASP A 62 -3.82 -11.73 -0.40
C ASP A 62 -3.90 -10.80 0.83
N GLY A 63 -4.71 -9.73 0.74
CA GLY A 63 -4.91 -8.71 1.76
C GLY A 63 -4.25 -7.37 1.45
N SER A 64 -3.19 -7.33 0.63
CA SER A 64 -2.27 -6.18 0.56
C SER A 64 -2.25 -5.38 -0.74
N LYS A 65 -2.62 -5.96 -1.90
CA LYS A 65 -2.34 -5.38 -3.23
C LYS A 65 -2.94 -3.98 -3.48
N ASN A 66 -4.01 -3.61 -2.77
CA ASN A 66 -4.69 -2.32 -2.84
C ASN A 66 -4.97 -1.75 -1.44
N TRP A 67 -4.15 -2.13 -0.46
CA TRP A 67 -4.28 -1.68 0.92
C TRP A 67 -2.96 -1.08 1.42
N PRO A 68 -2.98 0.07 2.11
CA PRO A 68 -4.12 0.95 2.37
C PRO A 68 -4.49 1.87 1.20
N THR A 69 -3.67 1.87 0.13
CA THR A 69 -3.79 2.77 -1.03
C THR A 69 -4.22 1.98 -2.27
N SER A 70 -5.13 2.54 -3.06
CA SER A 70 -5.61 1.94 -4.31
C SER A 70 -4.56 1.98 -5.42
N THR A 71 -4.71 1.12 -6.42
CA THR A 71 -3.89 1.13 -7.65
C THR A 71 -4.58 1.99 -8.71
N LYS A 72 -3.84 2.88 -9.36
CA LYS A 72 -4.30 3.67 -10.52
C LYS A 72 -4.07 2.93 -11.84
N ASN A 73 -4.62 3.47 -12.92
CA ASN A 73 -4.37 2.95 -14.25
C ASN A 73 -2.86 2.91 -14.53
N GLY A 74 -2.37 1.78 -15.04
CA GLY A 74 -0.94 1.52 -15.26
C GLY A 74 -0.25 0.81 -14.10
N GLY A 75 -0.98 0.37 -13.07
CA GLY A 75 -0.47 -0.52 -12.02
C GLY A 75 0.33 0.17 -10.91
N ALA A 76 0.47 1.49 -10.98
CA ALA A 76 1.09 2.29 -9.93
C ALA A 76 0.11 2.55 -8.76
N PRO A 77 0.59 2.81 -7.53
CA PRO A 77 -0.26 3.32 -6.46
C PRO A 77 -0.91 4.66 -6.83
N SER A 78 -2.09 4.90 -6.27
CA SER A 78 -2.79 6.18 -6.30
C SER A 78 -1.93 7.29 -5.68
N ASP A 79 -2.03 8.50 -6.24
CA ASP A 79 -1.35 9.68 -5.69
C ASP A 79 -2.00 10.12 -4.36
N THR A 80 -3.23 9.67 -4.09
CA THR A 80 -3.93 9.87 -2.82
C THR A 80 -3.63 8.70 -1.89
N GLN A 81 -2.64 8.87 -1.00
CA GLN A 81 -2.29 7.85 -0.03
C GLN A 81 -3.45 7.53 0.92
N ASN A 82 -3.63 6.25 1.26
CA ASN A 82 -4.64 5.75 2.20
C ASN A 82 -6.10 5.97 1.78
N ASP A 83 -6.35 6.26 0.50
CA ASP A 83 -7.69 6.46 -0.06
C ASP A 83 -8.65 5.28 0.23
N ASN A 84 -8.17 4.05 0.09
CA ASN A 84 -8.94 2.86 0.42
C ASN A 84 -9.18 2.71 1.91
N ALA A 85 -8.18 2.97 2.76
CA ALA A 85 -8.38 2.92 4.21
C ALA A 85 -9.42 3.94 4.69
N GLU A 86 -9.38 5.17 4.18
CA GLU A 86 -10.35 6.22 4.51
C GLU A 86 -11.76 5.88 4.00
N ALA A 87 -11.85 5.39 2.76
CA ALA A 87 -13.13 4.99 2.17
C ALA A 87 -13.76 3.80 2.91
N VAL A 88 -12.96 2.80 3.28
CA VAL A 88 -13.41 1.65 4.08
C VAL A 88 -13.86 2.11 5.47
N ALA A 89 -13.12 2.99 6.14
CA ALA A 89 -13.52 3.54 7.43
C ALA A 89 -14.87 4.28 7.35
N LYS A 90 -15.05 5.10 6.31
CA LYS A 90 -16.32 5.79 6.05
C LYS A 90 -17.48 4.82 5.83
N ASP A 91 -17.28 3.76 5.05
CA ASP A 91 -18.33 2.78 4.80
C ASP A 91 -18.63 1.93 6.05
N LEU A 92 -17.62 1.58 6.85
CA LEU A 92 -17.80 0.89 8.13
C LEU A 92 -18.72 1.64 9.08
N THR A 93 -18.65 2.97 9.15
CA THR A 93 -19.55 3.75 10.01
C THR A 93 -21.02 3.63 9.63
N LYS A 94 -21.31 3.35 8.35
CA LYS A 94 -22.67 3.25 7.80
C LYS A 94 -23.23 1.83 7.78
N LEU A 95 -22.40 0.82 8.06
CA LEU A 95 -22.78 -0.58 8.05
C LEU A 95 -23.41 -1.04 9.37
N THR A 96 -24.22 -2.10 9.30
CA THR A 96 -24.81 -2.78 10.47
C THR A 96 -23.74 -3.52 11.28
N SER A 97 -24.04 -3.89 12.53
CA SER A 97 -23.09 -4.57 13.43
C SER A 97 -22.58 -5.91 12.89
N GLU A 98 -23.41 -6.66 12.15
CA GLU A 98 -23.02 -7.94 11.53
C GLU A 98 -22.03 -7.74 10.38
N GLU A 99 -22.28 -6.75 9.52
CA GLU A 99 -21.39 -6.39 8.42
C GLU A 99 -20.04 -5.88 8.93
N LYS A 100 -20.04 -5.13 10.04
CA LYS A 100 -18.81 -4.67 10.72
C LYS A 100 -17.95 -5.85 11.20
N THR A 101 -18.55 -6.87 11.83
CA THR A 101 -17.83 -8.04 12.34
C THR A 101 -17.22 -8.87 11.21
N ILE A 102 -17.96 -9.07 10.11
CA ILE A 102 -17.46 -9.80 8.93
C ILE A 102 -16.25 -9.08 8.33
N VAL A 103 -16.31 -7.75 8.22
CA VAL A 103 -15.22 -6.95 7.66
C VAL A 103 -14.04 -6.88 8.62
N ALA A 104 -14.28 -6.77 9.92
CA ALA A 104 -13.21 -6.82 10.91
C ALA A 104 -12.47 -8.17 10.86
N GLY A 105 -13.18 -9.29 10.71
CA GLY A 105 -12.55 -10.61 10.55
C GLY A 105 -11.78 -10.76 9.23
N LEU A 106 -12.32 -10.20 8.14
CA LEU A 106 -11.66 -10.18 6.84
C LEU A 106 -10.41 -9.29 6.81
N LEU A 107 -10.45 -8.11 7.45
CA LEU A 107 -9.31 -7.22 7.62
C LEU A 107 -8.32 -7.76 8.66
N ALA A 108 -8.78 -8.48 9.69
CA ALA A 108 -7.91 -9.18 10.64
C ALA A 108 -7.04 -10.22 9.93
N LYS A 109 -7.58 -10.88 8.88
CA LYS A 109 -6.77 -11.76 8.03
C LYS A 109 -5.71 -11.02 7.22
N THR A 110 -5.91 -9.73 6.93
CA THR A 110 -4.94 -8.87 6.24
C THR A 110 -3.75 -8.48 7.14
N ILE A 111 -3.92 -8.46 8.48
CA ILE A 111 -2.85 -8.10 9.43
C ILE A 111 -1.94 -9.26 9.85
N GLU A 112 -2.26 -10.51 9.48
CA GLU A 112 -1.30 -11.64 9.57
C GLU A 112 -0.19 -11.57 8.52
N GLY A 113 -0.33 -10.70 7.50
CA GLY A 113 0.68 -10.43 6.48
C GLY A 113 1.49 -9.15 6.73
N GLY A 114 1.44 -8.60 7.94
CA GLY A 114 2.36 -7.55 8.40
C GLY A 114 3.75 -8.11 8.71
N GLU A 115 4.29 -8.96 7.84
CA GLU A 115 5.74 -9.13 7.81
C GLU A 115 6.31 -7.77 7.43
N VAL A 116 7.08 -7.20 8.37
CA VAL A 116 7.98 -6.09 8.13
C VAL A 116 8.61 -6.33 6.76
N VAL A 117 8.25 -5.51 5.78
CA VAL A 117 9.02 -5.46 4.55
C VAL A 117 10.39 -4.94 4.96
N GLU A 118 11.30 -5.87 5.27
CA GLU A 118 12.71 -5.73 5.03
C GLU A 118 12.82 -5.34 3.55
N ILE A 119 12.80 -4.04 3.29
CA ILE A 119 13.18 -3.53 1.97
C ILE A 119 14.67 -3.87 1.83
N ARG A 120 14.95 -5.01 1.18
CA ARG A 120 16.24 -5.29 0.54
C ARG A 120 16.42 -4.38 -0.69
N ALA A 121 16.45 -3.08 -0.42
CA ALA A 121 16.93 -2.06 -1.34
C ALA A 121 17.52 -0.88 -0.55
N VAL A 122 18.29 -1.16 0.50
CA VAL A 122 19.38 -0.26 0.90
C VAL A 122 20.64 -0.84 0.28
N SER A 123 20.82 -0.62 -1.02
CA SER A 123 22.16 -0.65 -1.58
C SER A 123 22.79 0.71 -1.32
N SER A 124 23.82 0.70 -0.48
CA SER A 124 24.96 1.63 -0.50
C SER A 124 24.57 3.09 -0.26
N THR A 125 24.50 3.57 0.99
CA THR A 125 25.70 4.09 1.67
C THR A 125 25.63 3.87 3.18
N SER A 126 26.70 3.30 3.72
CA SER A 126 27.00 3.16 5.14
C SER A 126 26.70 4.41 5.97
N VAL A 127 25.85 4.30 6.99
CA VAL A 127 26.06 5.02 8.24
C VAL A 127 26.48 3.96 9.25
N MET A 128 27.79 3.84 9.43
CA MET A 128 28.39 2.96 10.41
C MET A 128 27.94 3.45 11.79
N VAL A 129 27.11 2.67 12.46
CA VAL A 129 26.67 2.89 13.84
C VAL A 129 27.89 2.74 14.74
N ASN A 130 28.62 3.82 15.01
CA ASN A 130 29.67 3.82 16.04
C ASN A 130 29.10 4.25 17.39
N ALA A 131 28.15 3.47 17.90
CA ALA A 131 27.64 3.60 19.27
C ALA A 131 27.69 2.24 20.01
N CYS A 132 28.67 1.41 19.65
CA CYS A 132 29.05 0.20 20.39
C CYS A 132 30.56 0.15 20.63
N TYR A 133 31.15 1.29 21.00
CA TYR A 133 32.52 1.36 21.54
C TYR A 133 32.62 2.23 22.80
N ASP A 134 31.55 2.26 23.60
CA ASP A 134 31.57 2.84 24.96
C ASP A 134 31.60 1.77 26.06
N LEU A 135 31.78 0.48 25.70
CA LEU A 135 31.79 -0.64 26.66
C LEU A 135 33.07 -1.48 26.62
N LEU A 136 34.22 -0.87 26.31
CA LEU A 136 35.55 -1.44 26.59
C LEU A 136 36.49 -0.41 27.22
N SER A 137 35.95 0.37 28.16
CA SER A 137 36.77 1.08 29.14
C SER A 137 36.84 0.27 30.43
N GLU A 138 37.60 -0.84 30.45
CA GLU A 138 38.20 -1.37 31.69
C GLU A 138 39.58 -1.98 31.38
N GLY A 139 40.61 -1.17 31.61
CA GLY A 139 41.95 -1.50 32.11
C GLY A 139 42.72 -2.71 31.55
N LEU A 140 43.86 -2.45 30.89
CA LEU A 140 45.20 -2.83 31.40
C LEU A 140 46.31 -2.44 30.40
N GLY A 141 47.31 -1.69 30.88
CA GLY A 141 48.73 -1.87 30.54
C GLY A 141 49.28 -1.41 29.18
N VAL A 142 50.10 -0.34 29.23
CA VAL A 142 51.41 -0.10 28.54
C VAL A 142 51.61 -0.63 27.10
N VAL A 143 52.11 0.11 26.10
CA VAL A 143 53.49 0.63 25.93
C VAL A 143 53.48 1.67 24.79
N PRO A 144 54.24 2.79 24.85
CA PRO A 144 54.33 3.72 23.73
C PRO A 144 55.32 3.18 22.69
N TYR A 145 54.94 3.14 21.42
CA TYR A 145 55.94 3.10 20.35
C TYR A 145 55.68 4.25 19.38
N ALA A 146 56.49 5.29 19.56
CA ALA A 146 56.72 6.29 18.54
C ALA A 146 57.33 5.58 17.31
N CYS A 147 56.62 5.62 16.19
CA CYS A 147 57.24 5.42 14.88
C CYS A 147 56.92 6.62 14.00
N VAL A 148 57.90 7.50 13.95
CA VAL A 148 58.12 8.55 12.97
C VAL A 148 58.39 7.92 11.59
N GLY A 149 57.91 8.56 10.52
CA GLY A 149 58.34 8.32 9.14
C GLY A 149 57.20 8.58 8.14
N LEU A 150 57.05 9.78 7.55
CA LEU A 150 57.67 10.21 6.28
C LEU A 150 57.61 9.15 5.17
N GLY A 151 56.81 9.43 4.12
CA GLY A 151 57.19 9.05 2.77
C GLY A 151 56.18 8.28 1.90
N VAL A 152 55.64 9.01 0.93
CA VAL A 152 55.56 8.70 -0.52
C VAL A 152 54.63 7.60 -1.09
N THR A 153 53.87 8.07 -2.10
CA THR A 153 53.62 7.51 -3.45
C THR A 153 52.67 6.33 -3.69
N SER A 154 51.61 6.67 -4.43
CA SER A 154 51.29 6.16 -5.78
C SER A 154 50.50 4.86 -5.97
N TRP A 155 49.39 5.03 -6.71
CA TRP A 155 48.65 4.10 -7.58
C TRP A 155 47.83 2.99 -6.90
N GLY A 156 46.65 2.63 -7.40
CA GLY A 156 45.99 2.99 -8.65
C GLY A 156 44.54 2.48 -8.73
N CYS A 157 43.85 3.01 -9.75
CA CYS A 157 42.56 2.64 -10.37
C CYS A 157 41.43 2.09 -9.49
#